data_AF-S7TS58-F1
#
_entry.id   AF-S7TS58-F1
#
_cell.length_a   1.000
_cell.length_b   1.000
_cell.length_c   1.000
_cell.angle_alpha   90.00
_cell.angle_beta   90.00
_cell.angle_gamma   90.00
#
_symmetry.space_group_name_H-M   'P 1'
#
loop_
_entity.id
_entity.type
_entity.pdbx_description
1 polymer ?
#
loop_
_entity_poly.entity_id
_entity_poly.type
_entity_poly.pdbx_seq_one_letter_code
_entity_poly.pdbx_strand_id
1 'polypeptide(L)'
;MSASSPVPPQKAPRAPSPDRPAVPPPEGARLRIVSGGQTGVDRAALDAARALGLPHGGWCPRGRRAEDGAVPEAYGLRETASAGYRERTKRNVVEADATLILCLDGLTPGSELTRRVARAADKPCLVVDLRRPPLDEAVAHWLAERRVAALNVAGSSESKRPGIHALALAFLLRLLAPCACARPPGHGE
;
A
#
# COMPACT_ATOMS: atom_id res chain seq x y z
N MET A 1 11.10 3.58 50.48
CA MET A 1 11.75 2.70 49.48
C MET A 1 10.68 1.77 48.93
N SER A 2 10.09 2.08 47.77
CA SER A 2 9.04 1.25 47.17
C SER A 2 9.67 0.29 46.16
N ALA A 3 9.57 -1.01 46.41
CA ALA A 3 10.04 -2.06 45.52
C ALA A 3 9.05 -2.25 44.37
N SER A 4 9.55 -2.09 43.14
CA SER A 4 8.81 -2.33 41.90
C SER A 4 8.82 -3.84 41.60
N SER A 5 7.66 -4.43 41.41
CA SER A 5 7.53 -5.85 41.01
C SER A 5 7.88 -6.04 39.53
N PRO A 6 8.53 -7.15 39.13
CA PRO A 6 8.91 -7.39 37.75
C PRO A 6 7.70 -7.84 36.90
N VAL A 7 7.61 -7.30 35.68
CA VAL A 7 6.63 -7.66 34.65
C VAL A 7 7.00 -9.04 34.06
N PRO A 8 6.06 -9.99 33.91
CA PRO A 8 6.36 -11.29 33.32
C PRO A 8 6.67 -11.19 31.81
N PRO A 9 7.49 -12.09 31.25
CA PRO A 9 7.87 -12.05 29.85
C PRO A 9 6.66 -12.31 28.94
N GLN A 10 6.39 -11.41 28.01
CA GLN A 10 5.38 -11.58 26.97
C GLN A 10 5.84 -12.69 26.01
N LYS A 11 4.99 -13.72 25.84
CA LYS A 11 5.22 -14.80 24.86
C LYS A 11 5.35 -14.20 23.45
N ALA A 12 6.40 -14.61 22.73
CA ALA A 12 6.58 -14.25 21.33
C ALA A 12 5.36 -14.69 20.49
N PRO A 13 4.91 -13.89 19.50
CA PRO A 13 3.84 -14.31 18.60
C PRO A 13 4.30 -15.53 17.81
N ARG A 14 3.45 -16.56 17.78
CA ARG A 14 3.67 -17.77 16.97
C ARG A 14 3.72 -17.37 15.50
N ALA A 15 4.76 -17.81 14.80
CA ALA A 15 4.81 -17.72 13.34
C ALA A 15 3.60 -18.45 12.72
N PRO A 16 2.99 -17.91 11.66
CA PRO A 16 1.92 -18.62 10.95
C PRO A 16 2.46 -19.92 10.34
N SER A 17 1.74 -21.02 10.54
CA SER A 17 2.13 -22.35 10.05
C SER A 17 2.15 -22.41 8.51
N PRO A 18 3.16 -23.05 7.89
CA PRO A 18 3.36 -23.08 6.44
C PRO A 18 2.40 -23.99 5.67
N ASP A 19 1.58 -24.82 6.36
CA ASP A 19 0.87 -25.95 5.75
C ASP A 19 -0.63 -25.74 5.47
N ARG A 20 -1.14 -24.50 5.52
CA ARG A 20 -2.53 -24.28 5.11
C ARG A 20 -2.57 -24.11 3.59
N PRO A 21 -3.34 -24.93 2.84
CA PRO A 21 -3.61 -24.63 1.44
C PRO A 21 -4.44 -23.34 1.39
N ALA A 22 -3.78 -22.20 1.28
CA ALA A 22 -3.65 -21.55 0.01
C ALA A 22 -4.94 -21.56 -0.87
N VAL A 23 -6.11 -21.27 -0.28
CA VAL A 23 -7.37 -21.12 -1.03
C VAL A 23 -7.15 -20.05 -2.11
N PRO A 24 -7.25 -20.37 -3.41
CA PRO A 24 -7.08 -19.37 -4.45
C PRO A 24 -8.11 -18.25 -4.24
N PRO A 25 -7.74 -16.97 -4.43
CA PRO A 25 -8.72 -15.89 -4.42
C PRO A 25 -9.82 -16.25 -5.43
N PRO A 26 -11.11 -16.03 -5.10
CA PRO A 26 -12.22 -16.40 -5.97
C PRO A 26 -12.02 -15.78 -7.36
N GLU A 27 -12.26 -16.57 -8.40
CA GLU A 27 -12.21 -16.13 -9.79
C GLU A 27 -13.02 -14.83 -9.96
N GLY A 28 -12.35 -13.77 -10.43
CA GLY A 28 -12.94 -12.44 -10.61
C GLY A 28 -12.59 -11.39 -9.54
N ALA A 29 -11.90 -11.75 -8.45
CA ALA A 29 -11.41 -10.77 -7.48
C ALA A 29 -10.24 -9.95 -8.06
N ARG A 30 -10.55 -8.75 -8.57
CA ARG A 30 -9.54 -7.80 -9.06
C ARG A 30 -8.72 -7.25 -7.90
N LEU A 31 -7.39 -7.20 -8.07
CA LEU A 31 -6.50 -6.52 -7.14
C LEU A 31 -6.96 -5.07 -6.93
N ARG A 32 -7.27 -4.72 -5.69
CA ARG A 32 -7.66 -3.37 -5.27
C ARG A 32 -6.44 -2.62 -4.75
N ILE A 33 -6.23 -1.40 -5.24
CA ILE A 33 -5.17 -0.51 -4.76
C ILE A 33 -5.72 0.46 -3.72
N VAL A 34 -5.13 0.50 -2.53
CA VAL A 34 -5.44 1.53 -1.53
C VAL A 34 -4.23 2.41 -1.26
N SER A 35 -4.48 3.71 -1.09
CA SER A 35 -3.45 4.66 -0.68
C SER A 35 -4.07 5.86 0.02
N GLY A 36 -3.25 6.74 0.61
CA GLY A 36 -3.76 7.89 1.36
C GLY A 36 -3.70 9.24 0.66
N GLY A 37 -3.38 9.26 -0.63
CA GLY A 37 -3.53 10.42 -1.49
C GLY A 37 -2.59 11.58 -1.20
N GLN A 38 -1.47 11.37 -0.50
CA GLN A 38 -0.39 12.37 -0.53
C GLN A 38 0.16 12.50 -1.96
N THR A 39 0.84 13.61 -2.28
CA THR A 39 1.66 13.68 -3.50
C THR A 39 2.73 12.58 -3.52
N GLY A 40 3.44 12.42 -4.64
CA GLY A 40 4.47 11.39 -4.78
C GLY A 40 3.86 10.00 -4.95
N VAL A 41 4.34 9.04 -4.16
CA VAL A 41 3.99 7.61 -4.32
C VAL A 41 2.51 7.32 -4.13
N ASP A 42 1.88 7.96 -3.14
CA ASP A 42 0.47 7.72 -2.84
C ASP A 42 -0.42 8.09 -4.04
N ARG A 43 -0.12 9.22 -4.70
CA ARG A 43 -0.83 9.66 -5.90
C ARG A 43 -0.52 8.77 -7.10
N ALA A 44 0.74 8.42 -7.31
CA ALA A 44 1.16 7.52 -8.36
C ALA A 44 0.44 6.16 -8.31
N ALA A 45 0.18 5.64 -7.11
CA ALA A 45 -0.58 4.40 -6.94
C ALA A 45 -2.03 4.52 -7.37
N LEU A 46 -2.69 5.62 -7.01
CA LEU A 46 -4.07 5.88 -7.41
C LEU A 46 -4.17 6.16 -8.91
N ASP A 47 -3.21 6.88 -9.48
CA ASP A 47 -3.11 7.15 -10.92
C ASP A 47 -2.92 5.85 -11.72
N ALA A 48 -2.00 4.99 -11.29
CA ALA A 48 -1.78 3.68 -11.92
C ALA A 48 -3.05 2.82 -11.89
N ALA A 49 -3.73 2.76 -10.74
CA ALA A 49 -4.96 1.99 -10.61
C ALA A 49 -6.07 2.52 -11.53
N ARG A 50 -6.22 3.84 -11.62
CA ARG A 50 -7.18 4.49 -12.54
C ARG A 50 -6.85 4.20 -13.99
N ALA A 51 -5.59 4.34 -14.39
CA ALA A 51 -5.14 4.07 -15.76
C ALA A 51 -5.38 2.61 -16.19
N LEU A 52 -5.28 1.67 -15.25
CA LEU A 52 -5.46 0.23 -15.50
C LEU A 52 -6.89 -0.27 -15.24
N GLY A 53 -7.83 0.60 -14.86
CA GLY A 53 -9.21 0.22 -14.53
C GLY A 53 -9.32 -0.69 -13.29
N LEU A 54 -8.35 -0.61 -12.38
CA LEU A 54 -8.34 -1.37 -11.13
C LEU A 54 -9.20 -0.66 -10.06
N PRO A 55 -9.92 -1.43 -9.21
CA PRO A 55 -10.57 -0.85 -8.04
C PRO A 55 -9.55 -0.10 -7.18
N HIS A 56 -9.90 1.11 -6.75
CA HIS A 56 -9.00 1.91 -5.91
C HIS A 56 -9.73 2.74 -4.87
N GLY A 57 -8.97 3.31 -3.93
CA GLY A 57 -9.46 4.20 -2.89
C GLY A 57 -8.51 4.26 -1.71
N GLY A 58 -9.06 4.33 -0.50
CA GLY A 58 -8.29 4.33 0.74
C GLY A 58 -8.74 5.44 1.68
N TRP A 59 -7.88 5.74 2.64
CA TRP A 59 -8.12 6.73 3.69
C TRP A 59 -7.19 7.92 3.57
N CYS A 60 -7.75 9.13 3.57
CA CYS A 60 -7.03 10.39 3.67
C CYS A 60 -7.34 11.10 5.00
N PRO A 61 -6.53 12.08 5.43
CA PRO A 61 -6.86 12.89 6.60
C PRO A 61 -8.18 13.65 6.42
N ARG A 62 -8.81 14.04 7.53
CA ARG A 62 -9.94 14.98 7.54
C ARG A 62 -9.61 16.26 6.77
N GLY A 63 -10.56 16.76 6.00
CA GLY A 63 -10.40 17.83 5.02
C GLY A 63 -9.64 17.40 3.76
N ARG A 64 -9.52 16.09 3.51
CA ARG A 64 -8.78 15.50 2.39
C ARG A 64 -7.37 16.06 2.24
N ARG A 65 -6.66 16.32 3.34
CA ARG A 65 -5.39 17.09 3.30
C ARG A 65 -4.25 16.32 2.64
N ALA A 66 -3.58 16.97 1.71
CA ALA A 66 -2.27 16.63 1.14
C ALA A 66 -1.36 17.88 1.15
N GLU A 67 -0.09 17.74 0.76
CA GLU A 67 0.85 18.88 0.76
C GLU A 67 0.52 19.93 -0.33
N ASP A 68 -0.14 19.51 -1.40
CA ASP A 68 -0.59 20.34 -2.53
C ASP A 68 -2.04 20.86 -2.37
N GLY A 69 -2.64 20.68 -1.19
CA GLY A 69 -4.02 21.08 -0.90
C GLY A 69 -4.94 19.87 -0.69
N ALA A 70 -6.20 20.02 -1.06
CA ALA A 70 -7.18 18.95 -0.90
C ALA A 70 -6.99 17.86 -1.99
N VAL A 71 -6.98 16.60 -1.58
CA VAL A 71 -6.95 15.44 -2.48
C VAL A 71 -8.18 15.49 -3.41
N PRO A 72 -8.00 15.44 -4.74
CA PRO A 72 -9.13 15.43 -5.68
C PRO A 72 -10.16 14.33 -5.39
N GLU A 73 -11.44 14.62 -5.58
CA GLU A 73 -12.55 13.69 -5.32
C GLU A 73 -12.50 12.44 -6.18
N ALA A 74 -11.97 12.56 -7.40
CA ALA A 74 -11.84 11.48 -8.39
C ALA A 74 -11.05 10.26 -7.89
N TYR A 75 -10.33 10.35 -6.78
CA TYR A 75 -9.61 9.24 -6.17
C TYR A 75 -10.45 8.37 -5.20
N GLY A 76 -11.69 8.74 -4.90
CA GLY A 76 -12.60 7.92 -4.08
C GLY A 76 -12.11 7.66 -2.64
N LEU A 77 -11.28 8.54 -2.08
CA LEU A 77 -10.76 8.39 -0.71
C LEU A 77 -11.81 8.75 0.33
N ARG A 78 -11.78 8.02 1.46
CA ARG A 78 -12.59 8.26 2.66
C ARG A 78 -11.80 9.07 3.68
N GLU A 79 -12.43 10.05 4.29
CA GLU A 79 -11.78 10.84 5.33
C GLU A 79 -11.73 10.10 6.67
N THR A 80 -10.60 10.18 7.36
CA THR A 80 -10.51 9.81 8.77
C THR A 80 -11.12 10.88 9.67
N ALA A 81 -11.40 10.54 10.94
CA ALA A 81 -11.87 11.51 11.92
C ALA A 81 -10.78 12.56 12.26
N SER A 82 -9.51 12.15 12.24
CA SER A 82 -8.37 13.05 12.47
C SER A 82 -7.87 13.72 11.19
N ALA A 83 -7.37 14.95 11.33
CA ALA A 83 -6.61 15.66 10.30
C ALA A 83 -5.12 15.25 10.26
N GLY A 84 -4.70 14.34 11.14
CA GLY A 84 -3.32 13.85 11.24
C GLY A 84 -3.07 12.61 10.38
N TYR A 85 -1.84 12.49 9.86
CA TYR A 85 -1.45 11.39 8.97
C TYR A 85 -1.37 10.01 9.64
N ARG A 86 -1.28 9.93 10.97
CA ARG A 86 -1.14 8.64 11.67
C ARG A 86 -2.37 7.75 11.51
N GLU A 87 -3.56 8.32 11.61
CA GLU A 87 -4.81 7.54 11.54
C GLU A 87 -5.03 6.98 10.14
N ARG A 88 -4.89 7.83 9.11
CA ARG A 88 -5.02 7.39 7.72
C ARG A 88 -4.00 6.31 7.35
N THR A 89 -2.75 6.44 7.80
CA THR A 89 -1.72 5.42 7.57
C THR A 89 -2.09 4.11 8.25
N LYS A 90 -2.57 4.15 9.49
CA LYS A 90 -3.04 2.96 10.21
C LYS A 90 -4.17 2.26 9.47
N ARG A 91 -5.21 2.99 9.06
CA ARG A 91 -6.36 2.40 8.38
C ARG A 91 -5.99 1.77 7.04
N ASN A 92 -5.21 2.47 6.21
CA ASN A 92 -4.74 1.93 4.92
C ASN A 92 -3.93 0.65 5.07
N VAL A 93 -3.07 0.55 6.10
CA VAL A 93 -2.28 -0.65 6.35
C VAL A 93 -3.15 -1.80 6.88
N VAL A 94 -4.03 -1.53 7.83
CA VAL A 94 -4.83 -2.58 8.51
C VAL A 94 -5.90 -3.16 7.58
N GLU A 95 -6.53 -2.33 6.75
CA GLU A 95 -7.58 -2.75 5.82
C GLU A 95 -7.04 -3.39 4.53
N ALA A 96 -5.74 -3.29 4.27
CA ALA A 96 -5.08 -4.00 3.17
C ALA A 96 -4.58 -5.38 3.60
N ASP A 97 -4.42 -6.29 2.64
CA ASP A 97 -3.80 -7.59 2.86
C ASP A 97 -2.28 -7.47 2.99
N ALA A 98 -1.70 -6.52 2.26
CA ALA A 98 -0.28 -6.26 2.28
C ALA A 98 0.04 -4.78 1.99
N THR A 99 1.24 -4.35 2.38
CA THR A 99 1.74 -3.00 2.11
C THR A 99 3.02 -3.04 1.27
N LEU A 100 3.02 -2.35 0.13
CA LEU A 100 4.20 -2.07 -0.68
C LEU A 100 4.65 -0.63 -0.43
N ILE A 101 5.88 -0.47 0.04
CA ILE A 101 6.49 0.83 0.27
C ILE A 101 7.52 1.12 -0.81
N LEU A 102 7.28 2.15 -1.62
CA LEU A 102 8.23 2.59 -2.65
C LEU A 102 9.08 3.76 -2.12
N CYS A 103 10.39 3.69 -2.38
CA CYS A 103 11.33 4.72 -2.00
C CYS A 103 12.44 4.93 -3.05
N LEU A 104 13.26 5.94 -2.80
CA LEU A 104 14.52 6.21 -3.49
C LEU A 104 15.56 6.34 -2.39
N ASP A 105 16.67 5.59 -2.40
CA ASP A 105 17.70 5.61 -1.35
C ASP A 105 17.13 5.42 0.08
N GLY A 106 16.26 4.44 0.26
CA GLY A 106 15.72 4.09 1.56
C GLY A 106 14.56 4.98 2.07
N LEU A 107 14.06 4.61 3.25
CA LEU A 107 12.84 5.16 3.81
C LEU A 107 13.05 6.55 4.42
N THR A 108 12.08 7.43 4.19
CA THR A 108 11.94 8.69 4.95
C THR A 108 11.17 8.45 6.25
N PRO A 109 11.18 9.37 7.23
CA PRO A 109 10.43 9.20 8.47
C PRO A 109 8.92 8.94 8.27
N GLY A 110 8.33 9.49 7.21
CA GLY A 110 6.92 9.26 6.85
C GLY A 110 6.67 7.81 6.41
N SER A 111 7.49 7.29 5.49
CA SER A 111 7.39 5.89 5.04
C SER A 111 7.79 4.90 6.13
N GLU A 112 8.71 5.29 7.02
CA GLU A 112 9.11 4.49 8.17
C GLU A 112 7.96 4.26 9.15
N LEU A 113 7.09 5.26 9.34
CA LEU A 113 5.85 5.09 10.11
C LEU A 113 4.98 3.99 9.51
N THR A 114 4.80 3.98 8.19
CA THR A 114 4.02 2.93 7.50
C THR A 114 4.60 1.54 7.76
N ARG A 115 5.93 1.37 7.66
CA ARG A 115 6.60 0.10 7.96
C ARG A 115 6.36 -0.34 9.40
N ARG A 116 6.49 0.58 10.37
CA ARG A 116 6.25 0.29 11.79
C ARG A 116 4.81 -0.12 12.06
N VAL A 117 3.85 0.56 11.42
CA VAL A 117 2.42 0.22 11.53
C VAL A 117 2.16 -1.16 10.95
N ALA A 118 2.70 -1.50 9.78
CA ALA A 118 2.53 -2.82 9.18
C ALA A 118 3.08 -3.93 10.07
N ARG A 119 4.30 -3.74 10.59
CA ARG A 119 4.91 -4.67 11.56
C ARG A 119 4.08 -4.82 12.83
N ALA A 120 3.57 -3.72 13.39
CA ALA A 120 2.76 -3.75 14.60
C ALA A 120 1.38 -4.40 14.40
N ALA A 121 0.86 -4.38 13.17
CA ALA A 121 -0.41 -5.01 12.80
C ALA A 121 -0.24 -6.43 12.25
N ASP A 122 0.98 -6.99 12.27
CA ASP A 122 1.32 -8.29 11.66
C ASP A 122 0.91 -8.39 10.17
N LYS A 123 1.02 -7.27 9.46
CA LYS A 123 0.70 -7.18 8.03
C LYS A 123 1.97 -7.36 7.19
N PRO A 124 1.93 -8.18 6.12
CA PRO A 124 3.01 -8.26 5.15
C PRO A 124 3.41 -6.89 4.62
N CYS A 125 4.71 -6.60 4.64
CA CYS A 125 5.26 -5.32 4.18
C CYS A 125 6.50 -5.57 3.33
N LEU A 126 6.51 -5.07 2.10
CA LEU A 126 7.67 -5.09 1.21
C LEU A 126 8.15 -3.66 0.97
N VAL A 127 9.45 -3.43 1.09
CA VAL A 127 10.08 -2.13 0.80
C VAL A 127 10.89 -2.29 -0.48
N VAL A 128 10.67 -1.38 -1.43
CA VAL A 128 11.30 -1.40 -2.74
C VAL A 128 11.96 -0.05 -3.01
N ASP A 129 13.26 -0.09 -3.27
CA ASP A 129 14.03 1.08 -3.72
C ASP A 129 14.04 1.11 -5.25
N LEU A 130 13.30 2.04 -5.85
CA LEU A 130 13.10 2.14 -7.30
C LEU A 130 14.39 2.43 -8.08
N ARG A 131 15.50 2.77 -7.40
CA ARG A 131 16.82 2.94 -8.03
C ARG A 131 17.57 1.64 -8.26
N ARG A 132 17.09 0.51 -7.74
CA ARG A 132 17.77 -0.79 -7.81
C ARG A 132 16.98 -1.83 -8.64
N PRO A 133 16.75 -1.61 -9.94
CA PRO A 133 16.13 -2.60 -10.82
C PRO A 133 17.05 -3.80 -11.09
N PRO A 134 16.49 -4.96 -11.49
CA PRO A 134 15.08 -5.25 -11.73
C PRO A 134 14.30 -5.58 -10.44
N LEU A 135 13.04 -5.16 -10.37
CA LEU A 135 12.18 -5.31 -9.17
C LEU A 135 10.84 -5.96 -9.46
N ASP A 136 10.39 -5.95 -10.72
CA ASP A 136 9.01 -6.23 -11.08
C ASP A 136 8.62 -7.69 -10.78
N GLU A 137 9.43 -8.66 -11.23
CA GLU A 137 9.19 -10.09 -11.02
C GLU A 137 9.17 -10.47 -9.54
N ALA A 138 10.14 -9.98 -8.77
CA ALA A 138 10.23 -10.27 -7.33
C ALA A 138 9.01 -9.72 -6.57
N VAL A 139 8.54 -8.52 -6.93
CA VAL A 139 7.35 -7.93 -6.31
C VAL A 139 6.09 -8.66 -6.76
N ALA A 140 5.97 -9.01 -8.04
CA ALA A 140 4.83 -9.78 -8.56
C ALA A 140 4.71 -11.15 -7.89
N HIS A 141 5.84 -11.86 -7.73
CA HIS A 141 5.90 -13.13 -7.02
C HIS A 141 5.44 -12.98 -5.57
N TRP A 142 5.97 -11.98 -4.85
CA TRP A 142 5.58 -11.70 -3.47
C TRP A 142 4.08 -11.40 -3.32
N LEU A 143 3.48 -10.69 -4.28
CA LEU A 143 2.03 -10.43 -4.29
C LEU A 143 1.23 -11.72 -4.49
N ALA A 144 1.66 -12.58 -5.43
CA ALA A 144 1.00 -13.83 -5.75
C ALA A 144 1.08 -14.85 -4.60
N GLU A 145 2.26 -15.07 -4.03
CA GLU A 145 2.47 -15.97 -2.89
C GLU A 145 1.57 -15.63 -1.71
N ARG A 146 1.38 -14.33 -1.47
CA ARG A 146 0.58 -13.80 -0.35
C ARG A 146 -0.91 -13.67 -0.65
N ARG A 147 -1.34 -13.97 -1.88
CA ARG A 147 -2.74 -13.83 -2.32
C ARG A 147 -3.31 -12.44 -2.03
N VAL A 148 -2.53 -11.41 -2.30
CA VAL A 148 -2.92 -10.02 -2.01
C VAL A 148 -4.11 -9.65 -2.89
N ALA A 149 -5.27 -9.37 -2.29
CA ALA A 149 -6.45 -8.87 -2.97
C ALA A 149 -6.62 -7.36 -2.78
N ALA A 150 -6.17 -6.82 -1.64
CA ALA A 150 -6.06 -5.39 -1.36
C ALA A 150 -4.61 -5.02 -1.05
N LEU A 151 -3.99 -4.22 -1.92
CA LEU A 151 -2.62 -3.74 -1.77
C LEU A 151 -2.62 -2.28 -1.34
N ASN A 152 -2.06 -2.01 -0.16
CA ASN A 152 -1.71 -0.64 0.24
C ASN A 152 -0.39 -0.26 -0.42
N VAL A 153 -0.36 0.86 -1.14
CA VAL A 153 0.88 1.42 -1.71
C VAL A 153 1.17 2.75 -1.04
N ALA A 154 2.37 2.89 -0.51
CA ALA A 154 2.80 4.06 0.24
C ALA A 154 4.24 4.45 -0.10
N GLY A 155 4.59 5.71 0.15
CA GLY A 155 5.97 6.16 -0.01
C GLY A 155 6.17 7.62 0.34
N SER A 156 7.27 8.19 -0.14
CA SER A 156 7.58 9.60 0.12
C SER A 156 6.71 10.52 -0.74
N SER A 157 6.45 11.72 -0.22
CA SER A 157 5.80 12.78 -0.98
C SER A 157 6.74 13.40 -2.01
N GLU A 158 6.15 14.11 -2.97
CA GLU A 158 6.90 14.73 -4.07
C GLU A 158 7.89 15.78 -3.53
N SER A 159 7.49 16.59 -2.55
CA SER A 159 8.39 17.55 -1.91
C SER A 159 9.59 16.91 -1.20
N LYS A 160 9.46 15.67 -0.72
CA LYS A 160 10.53 14.94 -0.01
C LYS A 160 11.46 14.20 -0.95
N ARG A 161 10.94 13.70 -2.08
CA ARG A 161 11.69 12.99 -3.10
C ARG A 161 11.19 13.45 -4.48
N PRO A 162 11.70 14.56 -5.01
CA PRO A 162 11.30 15.05 -6.32
C PRO A 162 11.50 13.98 -7.41
N GLY A 163 10.52 13.84 -8.30
CA GLY A 163 10.48 12.82 -9.35
C GLY A 163 9.96 11.45 -8.90
N ILE A 164 9.67 11.25 -7.61
CA ILE A 164 9.22 9.94 -7.12
C ILE A 164 7.84 9.55 -7.65
N HIS A 165 6.93 10.52 -7.89
CA HIS A 165 5.65 10.23 -8.52
C HIS A 165 5.83 9.54 -9.87
N ALA A 166 6.59 10.14 -10.79
CA ALA A 166 6.78 9.63 -12.14
C ALA A 166 7.43 8.23 -12.14
N LEU A 167 8.46 8.04 -11.29
CA LEU A 167 9.14 6.75 -11.15
C LEU A 167 8.21 5.67 -10.57
N ALA A 168 7.46 6.00 -9.52
CA ALA A 168 6.50 5.09 -8.90
C ALA A 168 5.38 4.73 -9.88
N LEU A 169 4.86 5.70 -10.63
CA LEU A 169 3.80 5.49 -11.61
C LEU A 169 4.27 4.54 -12.72
N ALA A 170 5.45 4.79 -13.31
CA ALA A 170 6.01 3.93 -14.35
C ALA A 170 6.27 2.50 -13.85
N PHE A 171 6.76 2.35 -12.61
CA PHE A 171 6.94 1.05 -11.98
C PHE A 171 5.60 0.33 -11.77
N LEU A 172 4.61 1.01 -11.18
CA LEU A 172 3.31 0.43 -10.84
C LEU A 172 2.50 0.07 -12.09
N LEU A 173 2.57 0.87 -13.16
CA LEU A 173 1.92 0.53 -14.44
C LEU A 173 2.47 -0.79 -15.00
N ARG A 174 3.79 -0.98 -15.01
CA ARG A 174 4.41 -2.23 -15.48
C ARG A 174 4.09 -3.41 -14.57
N LEU A 175 4.18 -3.21 -13.25
CA LEU A 175 3.90 -4.24 -12.24
C LEU A 175 2.44 -4.73 -12.28
N LEU A 176 1.49 -3.80 -12.42
CA LEU A 176 0.06 -4.07 -12.27
C LEU A 176 -0.67 -4.30 -13.60
N ALA A 177 -0.01 -4.07 -14.75
CA ALA A 177 -0.60 -4.33 -16.07
C ALA A 177 -1.18 -5.75 -16.23
N PRO A 178 -0.55 -6.84 -15.73
CA PRO A 178 -1.13 -8.17 -15.80
C PRO A 178 -2.42 -8.34 -14.99
N CYS A 179 -2.66 -7.47 -14.00
CA CYS A 179 -3.89 -7.45 -13.22
C CYS A 179 -4.99 -6.62 -13.88
N ALA A 180 -4.65 -5.82 -14.89
CA ALA A 180 -5.62 -5.05 -15.67
C ALA A 180 -6.49 -6.00 -16.49
N CYS A 181 -7.76 -5.63 -16.66
CA CYS A 181 -8.67 -6.46 -17.43
C CYS A 181 -8.34 -6.35 -18.92
N ALA A 182 -8.19 -7.48 -19.60
CA ALA A 182 -8.67 -7.56 -20.98
C ALA A 182 -10.17 -7.23 -20.94
N ARG A 183 -10.61 -6.33 -21.83
CA ARG A 183 -12.04 -6.06 -22.06
C ARG A 183 -12.75 -7.42 -22.18
N PRO A 184 -13.91 -7.67 -21.55
CA PRO A 184 -14.70 -8.85 -21.94
C PRO A 184 -14.88 -8.76 -23.47
N PRO A 185 -14.73 -9.87 -24.22
CA PRO A 185 -15.08 -9.86 -25.64
C PRO A 185 -16.52 -9.34 -25.74
N GLY A 186 -16.66 -8.18 -26.37
CA GLY A 186 -17.95 -7.55 -26.58
C GLY A 186 -18.84 -8.55 -27.31
N HIS A 187 -20.01 -8.83 -26.75
CA HIS A 187 -21.08 -9.46 -27.50
C HIS A 187 -21.66 -8.42 -28.47
N GLY A 188 -21.76 -8.78 -29.75
CA GLY A 188 -22.50 -8.08 -30.81
C GLY A 188 -21.74 -6.92 -31.46
N GLU A 189 -21.69 -6.78 -32.77
CA GLU A 189 -22.60 -7.28 -33.83
C GLU A 189 -21.98 -8.32 -34.77
#